data_AF-A0A9W8RL73-F1
#
_entry.id   AF-A0A9W8RL73-F1
#
_cell.length_a   1.000
_cell.length_b   1.000
_cell.length_c   1.000
_cell.angle_alpha   90.00
_cell.angle_beta   90.00
_cell.angle_gamma   90.00
#
_symmetry.space_group_name_H-M   'P 1'
#
loop_
_entity.id
_entity.type
_entity.pdbx_description
1 polymer ?
#
loop_
_entity_poly.entity_id
_entity_poly.type
_entity_poly.pdbx_seq_one_letter_code
_entity_poly.pdbx_strand_id
1 'polypeptide(L)'
;MSDPLSVAGTAVGIVSLGIHVCKSLVSYLQSLEGRNQEIKAGLAEVEAVVSIFYSLNGILPKIDESSIDATTIRRCLRDSEVKLVDLQQFLIKLRGPQHAMPSTIAKIDEAGRSLIHPLRAGKLTSLRQSLQELLSNLNIAVNLVTLESASVIHDDVDKLQMSVSDLGAQICHHSDQLQSLKDTVNDSLKDFKQRASQIELRQMESNEIINAKLTLMGSAIGSIATSNQRLGEAFAELLEKGEFRSGSSISRTVSSIPFRAHRLN
;
A
#
# COMPACT_ATOMS: atom_id res chain seq x y z
N MET A 1 15.74 5.55 42.17
CA MET A 1 17.20 5.37 42.15
C MET A 1 17.45 3.89 41.99
N SER A 2 17.98 3.46 40.85
CA SER A 2 18.16 2.04 40.53
C SER A 2 19.56 1.61 40.94
N ASP A 3 19.65 0.58 41.77
CA ASP A 3 20.92 0.06 42.29
C ASP A 3 21.85 -0.44 41.17
N PRO A 4 23.16 -0.11 41.22
CA PRO A 4 24.16 -0.58 40.24
C PRO A 4 24.32 -2.12 40.18
N LEU A 5 23.84 -2.84 41.21
CA LEU A 5 23.82 -4.30 41.28
C LEU A 5 22.56 -4.92 40.66
N SER A 6 21.50 -4.14 40.41
CA SER A 6 20.27 -4.64 39.77
C SER A 6 20.46 -4.84 38.25
N VAL A 7 21.43 -4.15 37.65
CA VAL A 7 21.78 -4.27 36.21
C VAL A 7 22.58 -5.54 35.90
N ALA A 8 23.26 -6.13 36.90
CA ALA A 8 24.14 -7.28 36.71
C ALA A 8 23.40 -8.58 36.32
N GLY A 9 22.08 -8.68 36.52
CA GLY A 9 21.26 -9.84 36.11
C GLY A 9 20.42 -9.65 34.84
N THR A 10 20.64 -8.55 34.11
CA THR A 10 19.90 -8.23 32.88
C THR A 10 20.67 -8.66 31.64
N ALA A 11 19.97 -8.98 30.54
CA ALA A 11 20.60 -9.37 29.28
C ALA A 11 21.63 -8.33 28.78
N VAL A 12 21.30 -7.04 28.90
CA VAL A 12 22.21 -5.94 28.56
C VAL A 12 23.44 -5.93 29.47
N GLY A 13 23.26 -6.18 30.77
CA GLY A 13 24.36 -6.33 31.73
C GLY A 13 25.30 -7.48 31.37
N ILE A 14 24.76 -8.63 31.02
CA ILE A 14 25.53 -9.82 30.60
C ILE A 14 26.30 -9.53 29.30
N VAL A 15 25.67 -8.86 28.32
CA VAL A 15 26.34 -8.46 27.09
C VAL A 15 27.48 -7.48 27.37
N SER A 16 27.27 -6.49 28.24
CA SER A 16 28.32 -5.55 28.64
C SER A 16 29.49 -6.25 29.34
N LEU A 17 29.21 -7.22 30.21
CA LEU A 17 30.23 -8.06 30.83
C LEU A 17 31.02 -8.84 29.78
N GLY A 18 30.33 -9.46 28.82
CA GLY A 18 30.92 -10.19 27.71
C GLY A 18 31.89 -9.34 26.89
N ILE A 19 31.48 -8.13 26.50
CA ILE A 19 32.33 -7.18 25.78
C ILE A 19 33.59 -6.85 26.60
N HIS A 20 33.43 -6.57 27.90
CA HIS A 20 34.55 -6.20 28.77
C HIS A 20 35.55 -7.36 28.93
N VAL A 21 35.07 -8.55 29.26
CA VAL A 21 35.91 -9.75 29.49
C VAL A 21 36.66 -10.11 28.22
N CYS A 22 35.97 -10.19 27.08
CA CYS A 22 36.60 -10.55 25.81
C CYS A 22 37.59 -9.48 25.33
N LYS A 23 37.33 -8.19 25.50
CA LYS A 23 38.33 -7.14 25.19
C LYS A 23 39.56 -7.21 26.08
N SER A 24 39.39 -7.49 27.38
CA SER A 24 40.52 -7.69 28.28
C SER A 24 41.35 -8.91 27.88
N LEU A 25 40.70 -9.95 27.34
CA LEU A 25 41.36 -11.14 26.81
C LEU A 25 42.12 -10.85 25.51
N VAL A 26 41.53 -10.09 24.58
CA VAL A 26 42.22 -9.59 23.36
C VAL A 26 43.49 -8.82 23.75
N SER A 27 43.36 -7.86 24.66
CA SER A 27 44.51 -7.07 25.13
C SER A 27 45.59 -7.94 25.78
N TYR A 28 45.20 -8.95 26.55
CA TYR A 28 46.12 -9.90 27.15
C TYR A 28 46.84 -10.74 26.08
N LEU A 29 46.12 -11.31 25.12
CA LEU A 29 46.72 -12.13 24.05
C LEU A 29 47.62 -11.30 23.11
N GLN A 30 47.25 -10.06 22.79
CA GLN A 30 48.08 -9.13 22.01
C GLN A 30 49.40 -8.80 22.71
N SER A 31 49.41 -8.69 24.04
CA SER A 31 50.63 -8.46 24.80
C SER A 31 51.62 -9.64 24.72
N LEU A 32 51.16 -10.82 24.30
CA LEU A 32 51.93 -12.05 24.14
C LEU A 32 52.30 -12.33 22.67
N GLU A 33 51.87 -11.50 21.72
CA GLU A 33 51.80 -11.78 20.27
C GLU A 33 53.15 -11.78 19.53
N GLY A 34 54.24 -12.13 20.22
CA GLY A 34 55.57 -12.22 19.65
C GLY A 34 55.99 -13.59 19.07
N ARG A 35 55.36 -14.72 19.45
CA ARG A 35 56.00 -16.05 19.24
C ARG A 35 55.13 -17.29 18.98
N ASN A 36 53.79 -17.25 18.94
CA ASN A 36 53.01 -18.51 18.81
C ASN A 36 51.74 -18.38 17.95
N GLN A 37 51.59 -19.27 16.97
CA GLN A 37 50.44 -19.37 16.07
C GLN A 37 49.15 -19.78 16.80
N GLU A 38 49.26 -20.50 17.91
CA GLU A 38 48.12 -20.85 18.77
C GLU A 38 47.49 -19.60 19.42
N ILE A 39 48.30 -18.61 19.79
CA ILE A 39 47.86 -17.34 20.38
C ILE A 39 47.08 -16.53 19.34
N LYS A 40 47.55 -16.48 18.09
CA LYS A 40 46.84 -15.81 16.99
C LYS A 40 45.48 -16.43 16.72
N ALA A 41 45.40 -17.77 16.70
CA ALA A 41 44.13 -18.45 16.49
C ALA A 41 43.16 -18.23 17.68
N GLY A 42 43.68 -18.13 18.91
CA GLY A 42 42.87 -17.76 20.08
C GLY A 42 42.38 -16.30 20.02
N LEU A 43 43.21 -15.38 19.53
CA LEU A 43 42.84 -13.98 19.31
C LEU A 43 41.62 -13.86 18.38
N ALA A 44 41.66 -14.54 17.23
CA ALA A 44 40.57 -14.53 16.25
C ALA A 44 39.25 -15.09 16.83
N GLU A 45 39.30 -16.14 17.64
CA GLU A 45 38.12 -16.69 18.32
C GLU A 45 37.50 -15.68 19.30
N VAL A 46 38.33 -14.94 20.05
CA VAL A 46 37.86 -13.93 20.99
C VAL A 46 37.27 -12.72 20.26
N GLU A 47 37.88 -12.29 19.16
CA GLU A 47 37.37 -11.20 18.33
C GLU A 47 36.00 -11.55 17.72
N ALA A 48 35.80 -12.80 17.29
CA ALA A 48 34.50 -13.28 16.83
C ALA A 48 33.43 -13.19 17.93
N VAL A 49 33.77 -13.59 19.17
CA VAL A 49 32.88 -13.45 20.33
C VAL A 49 32.52 -11.99 20.62
N VAL A 50 33.51 -11.09 20.57
CA VAL A 50 33.28 -9.64 20.75
C VAL A 50 32.30 -9.11 19.72
N SER A 51 32.44 -9.51 18.45
CA SER A 51 31.53 -9.10 17.38
C SER A 51 30.09 -9.54 17.66
N ILE A 52 29.88 -10.76 18.16
CA ILE A 52 28.53 -11.25 18.50
C ILE A 52 27.93 -10.44 19.65
N PHE A 53 28.71 -10.13 20.69
CA PHE A 53 28.22 -9.29 21.78
C PHE A 53 27.85 -7.88 21.30
N TYR A 54 28.59 -7.30 20.35
CA TYR A 54 28.23 -6.02 19.76
C TYR A 54 26.91 -6.09 18.97
N SER A 55 26.73 -7.14 18.17
CA SER A 55 25.46 -7.37 17.46
C SER A 55 24.30 -7.50 18.45
N LEU A 56 24.47 -8.29 19.51
CA LEU A 56 23.46 -8.44 20.56
C LEU A 56 23.15 -7.13 21.27
N ASN A 57 24.15 -6.29 21.54
CA ASN A 57 23.95 -4.97 22.15
C ASN A 57 23.10 -4.04 21.26
N GLY A 58 23.17 -4.18 19.93
CA GLY A 58 22.35 -3.41 19.00
C GLY A 58 20.94 -3.98 18.77
N ILE A 59 20.76 -5.29 18.97
CA ILE A 59 19.51 -6.00 18.73
C ILE A 59 18.62 -6.01 19.98
N LEU A 60 19.18 -6.26 21.17
CA LEU A 60 18.44 -6.38 22.43
C LEU A 60 17.46 -5.22 22.70
N PRO A 61 17.80 -3.94 22.45
CA PRO A 61 16.87 -2.83 22.68
C PRO A 61 15.68 -2.77 21.71
N LYS A 62 15.75 -3.50 20.59
CA LYS A 62 14.75 -3.48 19.52
C LYS A 62 13.77 -4.65 19.58
N ILE A 63 14.09 -5.67 20.38
CA ILE A 63 13.23 -6.83 20.57
C ILE A 63 12.25 -6.49 21.68
N ASP A 64 10.97 -6.79 21.45
CA ASP A 64 9.95 -6.69 22.47
C ASP A 64 10.24 -7.66 23.63
N GLU A 65 10.19 -7.20 24.87
CA GLU A 65 10.55 -8.02 26.05
C GLU A 65 9.65 -9.26 26.21
N SER A 66 8.45 -9.22 25.63
CA SER A 66 7.45 -10.28 25.71
C SER A 66 7.59 -11.39 24.65
N SER A 67 8.47 -11.21 23.66
CA SER A 67 8.59 -12.15 22.54
C SER A 67 9.31 -13.45 22.93
N ILE A 68 8.99 -14.53 22.23
CA ILE A 68 9.65 -15.84 22.40
C ILE A 68 11.15 -15.70 22.09
N ASP A 69 11.50 -14.90 21.08
CA ASP A 69 12.85 -14.45 20.77
C ASP A 69 13.58 -13.86 21.98
N ALA A 70 12.99 -12.88 22.67
CA ALA A 70 13.59 -12.25 23.83
C ALA A 70 13.85 -13.27 24.94
N THR A 71 12.92 -14.21 25.17
CA THR A 71 13.11 -15.26 26.17
C THR A 71 14.27 -16.21 25.83
N THR A 72 14.41 -16.57 24.55
CA THR A 72 15.48 -17.47 24.09
C THR A 72 16.85 -16.81 24.16
N ILE A 73 16.98 -15.56 23.69
CA ILE A 73 18.22 -14.80 23.81
C ILE A 73 18.60 -14.63 25.28
N ARG A 74 17.65 -14.26 26.15
CA ARG A 74 17.89 -14.10 27.59
C ARG A 74 18.38 -15.38 28.25
N ARG A 75 17.80 -16.52 27.88
CA ARG A 75 18.25 -17.84 28.36
C ARG A 75 19.69 -18.13 27.91
N CYS A 76 19.98 -17.97 26.62
CA CYS A 76 21.34 -18.19 26.09
C CYS A 76 22.37 -17.23 26.72
N LEU A 77 22.01 -15.98 26.98
CA LEU A 77 22.86 -15.02 27.68
C LEU A 77 23.09 -15.44 29.13
N ARG A 78 22.04 -15.84 29.85
CA ARG A 78 22.17 -16.33 31.23
C ARG A 78 23.05 -17.57 31.32
N ASP A 79 22.91 -18.51 30.38
CA ASP A 79 23.77 -19.70 30.30
C ASP A 79 25.23 -19.32 29.98
N SER A 80 25.44 -18.20 29.29
CA SER A 80 26.76 -17.65 28.97
C SER A 80 27.38 -16.86 30.13
N GLU A 81 26.56 -16.30 31.03
CA GLU A 81 27.01 -15.48 32.17
C GLU A 81 27.97 -16.25 33.07
N VAL A 82 27.65 -17.50 33.43
CA VAL A 82 28.50 -18.36 34.26
C VAL A 82 29.90 -18.50 33.62
N LYS A 83 29.94 -18.75 32.32
CA LYS A 83 31.20 -18.91 31.57
C LYS A 83 31.98 -17.60 31.49
N LEU A 84 31.29 -16.47 31.32
CA LEU A 84 31.93 -15.15 31.31
C LEU A 84 32.56 -14.81 32.66
N VAL A 85 31.88 -15.15 33.77
CA VAL A 85 32.42 -14.98 35.12
C VAL A 85 33.65 -15.87 35.34
N ASP A 86 33.60 -17.14 34.91
CA ASP A 86 34.74 -18.05 34.98
C ASP A 86 35.94 -17.54 34.17
N LEU A 87 35.69 -17.05 32.96
CA LEU A 87 36.70 -16.42 32.09
C LEU A 87 37.31 -15.17 32.74
N GLN A 88 36.49 -14.35 33.40
CA GLN A 88 36.97 -13.17 34.12
C GLN A 88 37.86 -13.55 35.31
N GLN A 89 37.46 -14.53 36.12
CA GLN A 89 38.27 -15.03 37.23
C GLN A 89 39.58 -15.64 36.74
N PHE A 90 39.53 -16.38 35.63
CA PHE A 90 40.71 -16.93 34.98
C PHE A 90 41.70 -15.84 34.55
N LEU A 91 41.22 -14.76 33.93
CA LEU A 91 42.04 -13.60 33.58
C LEU A 91 42.66 -12.90 34.79
N ILE A 92 41.92 -12.75 35.89
CA ILE A 92 42.45 -12.17 37.13
C ILE A 92 43.58 -13.04 37.70
N LYS A 93 43.39 -14.37 37.72
CA LYS A 93 44.42 -15.33 38.17
C LYS A 93 45.67 -15.29 37.29
N LEU A 94 45.52 -15.07 35.98
CA LEU A 94 46.64 -14.93 35.05
C LEU A 94 47.38 -13.59 35.21
N ARG A 95 46.70 -12.51 35.59
CA ARG A 95 47.33 -11.18 35.72
C ARG A 95 48.04 -10.98 37.07
N GLY A 96 47.80 -11.85 38.07
CA GLY A 96 48.43 -11.81 39.40
C GLY A 96 47.91 -10.66 40.30
N PRO A 97 48.26 -10.63 41.60
CA PRO A 97 47.85 -9.53 42.49
C PRO A 97 48.46 -8.22 41.98
N GLN A 98 47.62 -7.26 41.64
CA GLN A 98 48.07 -5.92 41.25
C GLN A 98 48.72 -5.25 42.46
N HIS A 99 50.04 -5.33 42.57
CA HIS A 99 50.80 -4.44 43.43
C HIS A 99 51.00 -3.11 42.70
N ALA A 100 50.73 -2.03 43.44
CA ALA A 100 50.91 -0.65 43.03
C ALA A 100 52.29 -0.39 42.38
N MET A 101 52.28 0.46 41.35
CA MET A 101 53.46 1.11 40.75
C MET A 101 54.38 1.76 41.82
N PRO A 102 55.70 1.99 41.58
CA PRO A 102 56.21 2.53 40.31
C PRO A 102 57.56 2.01 39.79
N SER A 103 57.78 2.30 38.50
CA SER A 103 59.07 2.39 37.80
C SER A 103 59.85 1.09 37.57
N THR A 104 60.03 0.74 36.30
CA THR A 104 61.30 0.44 35.61
C THR A 104 61.01 -0.54 34.47
N ILE A 105 61.25 -0.09 33.25
CA ILE A 105 61.00 -0.77 31.97
C ILE A 105 61.73 -2.13 31.86
N ALA A 106 62.68 -2.42 32.75
CA ALA A 106 63.43 -3.68 32.79
C ALA A 106 62.70 -4.88 33.45
N LYS A 107 61.62 -4.67 34.22
CA LYS A 107 60.86 -5.78 34.85
C LYS A 107 59.74 -6.36 33.99
N ILE A 108 59.50 -5.78 32.81
CA ILE A 108 58.44 -6.21 31.88
C ILE A 108 58.86 -7.51 31.15
N ASP A 109 60.16 -7.71 30.87
CA ASP A 109 60.64 -8.94 30.21
C ASP A 109 60.64 -10.16 31.16
N GLU A 110 60.92 -9.95 32.45
CA GLU A 110 60.90 -10.98 33.50
C GLU A 110 59.44 -11.41 33.85
N ALA A 111 58.52 -10.44 33.92
CA ALA A 111 57.09 -10.72 34.10
C ALA A 111 56.50 -11.45 32.89
N GLY A 112 56.89 -11.07 31.66
CA GLY A 112 56.52 -11.79 30.43
C GLY A 112 57.00 -13.24 30.43
N ARG A 113 58.24 -13.51 30.84
CA ARG A 113 58.79 -14.89 30.92
C ARG A 113 58.15 -15.74 32.02
N SER A 114 57.78 -15.14 33.15
CA SER A 114 57.06 -15.84 34.24
C SER A 114 55.58 -16.12 33.91
N LEU A 115 54.97 -15.30 33.04
CA LEU A 115 53.56 -15.40 32.64
C LEU A 115 53.31 -16.20 31.35
N ILE A 116 54.36 -16.50 30.57
CA ILE A 116 54.28 -17.46 29.44
C ILE A 116 54.16 -18.91 29.96
N HIS A 117 54.72 -19.20 31.13
CA HIS A 117 54.78 -20.56 31.68
C HIS A 117 53.48 -21.12 32.28
N PRO A 118 52.52 -20.34 32.83
CA PRO A 118 51.21 -20.84 33.26
C PRO A 118 50.26 -21.06 32.08
N LEU A 119 50.54 -20.46 30.91
CA LEU A 119 49.78 -20.62 29.67
C LEU A 119 50.12 -21.94 28.93
N ARG A 120 50.69 -22.93 29.63
CA ARG A 120 50.89 -24.29 29.11
C ARG A 120 49.57 -24.81 28.54
N ALA A 121 49.65 -25.36 27.34
CA ALA A 121 48.59 -25.85 26.45
C ALA A 121 47.21 -26.14 27.09
N GLY A 122 47.15 -26.89 28.19
CA GLY A 122 45.88 -27.23 28.85
C GLY A 122 45.00 -26.04 29.28
N LYS A 123 45.58 -24.92 29.72
CA LYS A 123 44.79 -23.73 30.11
C LYS A 123 44.29 -22.93 28.91
N LEU A 124 45.06 -22.89 27.82
CA LEU A 124 44.65 -22.26 26.57
C LEU A 124 43.56 -23.09 25.88
N THR A 125 43.67 -24.42 25.92
CA THR A 125 42.62 -25.31 25.41
C THR A 125 41.31 -25.13 26.16
N SER A 126 41.35 -25.04 27.50
CA SER A 126 40.15 -24.77 28.30
C SER A 126 39.51 -23.41 27.96
N LEU A 127 40.34 -22.38 27.77
CA LEU A 127 39.87 -21.06 27.34
C LEU A 127 39.13 -21.12 25.99
N ARG A 128 39.76 -21.77 25.00
CA ARG A 128 39.19 -21.92 23.65
C ARG A 128 37.90 -22.73 23.69
N GLN A 129 37.83 -23.79 24.49
CA GLN A 129 36.62 -24.55 24.67
C GLN A 129 35.49 -23.69 25.25
N SER A 130 35.76 -22.91 26.30
CA SER A 130 34.76 -21.99 26.87
C SER A 130 34.28 -20.94 25.86
N LEU A 131 35.19 -20.41 25.03
CA LEU A 131 34.85 -19.46 23.97
C LEU A 131 34.02 -20.11 22.85
N GLN A 132 34.38 -21.31 22.41
CA GLN A 132 33.63 -22.03 21.38
C GLN A 132 32.22 -22.39 21.83
N GLU A 133 32.05 -22.82 23.08
CA GLU A 133 30.72 -23.10 23.62
C GLU A 133 29.88 -21.81 23.75
N LEU A 134 30.51 -20.69 24.09
CA LEU A 134 29.85 -19.38 24.14
C LEU A 134 29.47 -18.89 22.74
N LEU A 135 30.35 -19.04 21.75
CA LEU A 135 30.04 -18.79 20.33
C LEU A 135 28.85 -19.62 19.87
N SER A 136 28.85 -20.93 20.16
CA SER A 136 27.77 -21.83 19.78
C SER A 136 26.43 -21.40 20.35
N ASN A 137 26.36 -21.16 21.67
CA ASN A 137 25.13 -20.77 22.35
C ASN A 137 24.58 -19.43 21.83
N LEU A 138 25.44 -18.43 21.61
CA LEU A 138 25.02 -17.12 21.14
C LEU A 138 24.64 -17.14 19.66
N ASN A 139 25.31 -17.94 18.83
CA ASN A 139 24.99 -18.08 17.42
C ASN A 139 23.62 -18.74 17.22
N ILE A 140 23.28 -19.75 18.04
CA ILE A 140 21.94 -20.35 18.05
C ILE A 140 20.88 -19.30 18.38
N ALA A 141 21.13 -18.44 19.39
CA ALA A 141 20.19 -17.39 19.77
C ALA A 141 19.97 -16.37 18.64
N VAL A 142 21.05 -15.90 18.00
CA VAL A 142 20.97 -14.94 16.88
C VAL A 142 20.27 -15.57 15.66
N ASN A 143 20.57 -16.82 15.33
CA ASN A 143 19.94 -17.51 14.21
C ASN A 143 18.45 -17.74 14.43
N LEU A 144 18.03 -18.06 15.66
CA LEU A 144 16.61 -18.23 16.00
C LEU A 144 15.82 -16.94 15.79
N VAL A 145 16.35 -15.82 16.27
CA VAL A 145 15.74 -14.48 16.11
C VAL A 145 15.68 -14.05 14.65
N THR A 146 16.75 -14.35 13.90
CA THR A 146 16.79 -14.08 12.46
C THR A 146 15.72 -14.87 11.72
N LEU A 147 15.51 -16.13 12.12
CA LEU A 147 14.49 -17.00 11.51
C LEU A 147 13.06 -16.58 11.89
N GLU A 148 12.81 -16.22 13.14
CA GLU A 148 11.50 -15.71 13.59
C GLU A 148 11.17 -14.38 12.92
N SER A 149 12.12 -13.44 12.87
CA SER A 149 11.97 -12.18 12.12
C SER A 149 11.67 -12.43 10.64
N ALA A 150 12.37 -13.37 10.00
CA ALA A 150 12.10 -13.74 8.61
C ALA A 150 10.70 -14.32 8.43
N SER A 151 10.21 -15.12 9.39
CA SER A 151 8.84 -15.66 9.38
C SER A 151 7.79 -14.55 9.49
N VAL A 152 7.96 -13.60 10.41
CA VAL A 152 7.03 -12.46 10.57
C VAL A 152 7.00 -11.60 9.29
N ILE A 153 8.18 -11.31 8.73
CA ILE A 153 8.29 -10.59 7.45
C ILE A 153 7.56 -11.37 6.34
N HIS A 154 7.69 -12.69 6.31
CA HIS A 154 7.01 -13.53 5.33
C HIS A 154 5.48 -13.45 5.47
N ASP A 155 4.96 -13.58 6.69
CA ASP A 155 3.53 -13.45 6.98
C ASP A 155 2.98 -12.08 6.57
N ASP A 156 3.72 -11.01 6.83
CA ASP A 156 3.31 -9.66 6.45
C ASP A 156 3.38 -9.42 4.94
N VAL A 157 4.37 -10.00 4.26
CA VAL A 157 4.44 -10.00 2.79
C VAL A 157 3.26 -10.76 2.18
N ASP A 158 2.87 -11.89 2.76
CA ASP A 158 1.70 -12.67 2.30
C ASP A 158 0.40 -11.89 2.46
N LYS A 159 0.19 -11.20 3.59
CA LYS A 159 -0.97 -10.32 3.79
C LYS A 159 -1.00 -9.16 2.79
N LEU A 160 0.15 -8.56 2.52
CA LEU A 160 0.27 -7.51 1.51
C LEU A 160 -0.05 -8.05 0.12
N GLN A 161 0.45 -9.23 -0.23
CA GLN A 161 0.18 -9.89 -1.50
C GLN A 161 -1.32 -10.17 -1.69
N MET A 162 -2.01 -10.65 -0.65
CA MET A 162 -3.46 -10.83 -0.68
C MET A 162 -4.20 -9.51 -0.93
N SER A 163 -3.80 -8.44 -0.23
CA SER A 163 -4.43 -7.12 -0.36
C SER A 163 -4.21 -6.52 -1.75
N VAL A 164 -3.01 -6.68 -2.32
CA VAL A 164 -2.68 -6.26 -3.69
C VAL A 164 -3.50 -7.03 -4.72
N SER A 165 -3.68 -8.34 -4.51
CA SER A 165 -4.51 -9.16 -5.38
C SER A 165 -5.99 -8.75 -5.32
N ASP A 166 -6.51 -8.45 -4.14
CA ASP A 166 -7.89 -7.96 -3.97
C ASP A 166 -8.08 -6.60 -4.66
N LEU A 167 -7.15 -5.66 -4.46
CA LEU A 167 -7.16 -4.39 -5.16
C LEU A 167 -7.12 -4.57 -6.68
N GLY A 168 -6.31 -5.51 -7.18
CA GLY A 168 -6.29 -5.88 -8.59
C GLY A 168 -7.64 -6.37 -9.11
N ALA A 169 -8.34 -7.22 -8.34
CA ALA A 169 -9.68 -7.68 -8.68
C ALA A 169 -10.70 -6.53 -8.71
N GLN A 170 -10.64 -5.60 -7.75
CA GLN A 170 -11.50 -4.42 -7.72
C GLN A 170 -11.26 -3.48 -8.91
N ILE A 171 -10.00 -3.27 -9.31
CA ILE A 171 -9.65 -2.46 -10.48
C ILE A 171 -10.23 -3.08 -11.77
N CYS A 172 -10.09 -4.40 -11.94
CA CYS A 172 -10.70 -5.10 -13.08
C CYS A 172 -12.23 -4.93 -13.08
N HIS A 173 -12.88 -5.14 -11.93
CA HIS A 173 -14.33 -4.98 -11.81
C HIS A 173 -14.79 -3.56 -12.18
N HIS A 174 -14.13 -2.51 -11.68
CA HIS A 174 -14.46 -1.13 -12.04
C HIS A 174 -14.19 -0.82 -13.50
N SER A 175 -13.12 -1.38 -14.09
CA SER A 175 -12.84 -1.25 -15.52
C SER A 175 -13.96 -1.85 -16.37
N ASP A 176 -14.46 -3.04 -16.00
CA ASP A 176 -15.57 -3.69 -16.68
C ASP A 176 -16.87 -2.87 -16.57
N GLN A 177 -17.15 -2.30 -15.39
CA GLN A 177 -18.29 -1.41 -15.17
C GLN A 177 -18.21 -0.15 -16.03
N LEU A 178 -17.04 0.49 -16.12
CA LEU A 178 -16.84 1.66 -16.98
C LEU A 178 -17.01 1.33 -18.46
N GLN A 179 -16.55 0.15 -18.88
CA GLN A 179 -16.71 -0.31 -20.26
C GLN A 179 -18.20 -0.57 -20.58
N SER A 180 -18.92 -1.25 -19.70
CA SER A 180 -20.37 -1.46 -19.84
C SER A 180 -21.16 -0.15 -19.87
N LEU A 181 -20.79 0.81 -19.01
CA LEU A 181 -21.40 2.13 -18.99
C LEU A 181 -21.17 2.88 -20.31
N LYS A 182 -19.93 2.84 -20.82
CA LYS A 182 -19.56 3.43 -22.12
C LYS A 182 -20.40 2.84 -23.25
N ASP A 183 -20.55 1.52 -23.28
CA ASP A 183 -21.34 0.84 -24.31
C ASP A 183 -22.83 1.23 -24.22
N THR A 184 -23.37 1.27 -23.01
CA THR A 184 -24.76 1.71 -22.75
C THR A 184 -25.01 3.15 -23.21
N VAL A 185 -24.09 4.07 -22.92
CA VAL A 185 -24.19 5.47 -23.35
C VAL A 185 -24.10 5.56 -24.87
N ASN A 186 -23.20 4.82 -25.51
CA ASN A 186 -23.04 4.83 -26.95
C ASN A 186 -24.29 4.29 -27.67
N ASP A 187 -24.90 3.24 -27.14
CA ASP A 187 -26.13 2.69 -27.71
C ASP A 187 -27.33 3.63 -27.50
N SER A 188 -27.42 4.28 -26.33
CA SER A 188 -28.42 5.32 -26.07
C SER A 188 -28.26 6.51 -27.03
N LEU A 189 -27.03 6.91 -27.32
CA LEU A 189 -26.74 8.00 -28.27
C LEU A 189 -27.14 7.62 -29.70
N LYS A 190 -26.91 6.37 -30.12
CA LYS A 190 -27.37 5.87 -31.42
C LYS A 190 -28.90 5.88 -31.50
N ASP A 191 -29.59 5.39 -30.48
CA ASP A 191 -31.06 5.40 -30.43
C ASP A 191 -31.60 6.84 -30.48
N PHE A 192 -31.03 7.75 -29.71
CA PHE A 192 -31.41 9.17 -29.73
C PHE A 192 -31.23 9.78 -31.14
N LYS A 193 -30.10 9.52 -31.79
CA LYS A 193 -29.83 10.00 -33.16
C LYS A 193 -30.85 9.46 -34.17
N GLN A 194 -31.21 8.18 -34.04
CA GLN A 194 -32.23 7.56 -34.88
C GLN A 194 -33.61 8.20 -34.67
N ARG A 195 -34.02 8.41 -33.40
CA ARG A 195 -35.28 9.08 -33.08
C ARG A 195 -35.32 10.52 -33.56
N ALA A 196 -34.22 11.26 -33.42
CA ALA A 196 -34.13 12.63 -33.92
C ALA A 196 -34.33 12.69 -35.44
N SER A 197 -33.67 11.80 -36.19
CA SER A 197 -33.83 11.68 -37.64
C SER A 197 -35.27 11.32 -38.04
N GLN A 198 -35.92 10.45 -37.27
CA GLN A 198 -37.32 10.07 -37.50
C GLN A 198 -38.29 11.24 -37.26
N ILE A 199 -38.04 12.05 -36.24
CA ILE A 199 -38.84 13.25 -35.94
C ILE A 199 -38.72 14.26 -37.08
N GLU A 200 -37.50 14.51 -37.57
CA GLU A 200 -37.26 15.44 -38.68
C GLU A 200 -38.01 15.03 -39.95
N LEU A 201 -38.00 13.73 -40.29
CA LEU A 201 -38.77 13.20 -41.42
C LEU A 201 -40.29 13.43 -41.25
N ARG A 202 -40.83 13.13 -40.06
CA ARG A 202 -42.26 13.36 -39.78
C ARG A 202 -42.64 14.83 -39.81
N GLN A 203 -41.74 15.73 -39.40
CA GLN A 203 -41.94 17.17 -39.51
C GLN A 203 -42.00 17.61 -40.97
N MET A 204 -41.08 17.12 -41.80
CA MET A 204 -41.08 17.40 -43.23
C MET A 204 -42.38 16.91 -43.89
N GLU A 205 -42.81 15.68 -43.57
CA GLU A 205 -44.07 15.11 -44.07
C GLU A 205 -45.29 15.94 -43.64
N SER A 206 -45.37 16.33 -42.37
CA SER A 206 -46.44 17.18 -41.88
C SER A 206 -46.46 18.56 -42.56
N ASN A 207 -45.30 19.17 -42.79
CA ASN A 207 -45.20 20.48 -43.46
C ASN A 207 -45.70 20.41 -44.90
N GLU A 208 -45.35 19.37 -45.65
CA GLU A 208 -45.87 19.14 -46.99
C GLU A 208 -47.40 18.98 -47.00
N ILE A 209 -47.95 18.18 -46.07
CA ILE A 209 -49.39 17.99 -45.94
C ILE A 209 -50.10 19.31 -45.62
N ILE A 210 -49.57 20.10 -44.69
CA ILE A 210 -50.13 21.40 -44.31
C ILE A 210 -50.13 22.37 -45.50
N ASN A 211 -49.01 22.47 -46.22
CA ASN A 211 -48.87 23.36 -47.38
C ASN A 211 -49.82 22.97 -48.52
N ALA A 212 -49.96 21.66 -48.79
CA ALA A 212 -50.91 21.16 -49.77
C ALA A 212 -52.36 21.55 -49.41
N LYS A 213 -52.75 21.38 -48.15
CA LYS A 213 -54.08 21.78 -47.66
C LYS A 213 -54.31 23.30 -47.75
N LEU A 214 -53.31 24.11 -47.39
CA LEU A 214 -53.39 25.57 -47.50
C LEU A 214 -53.56 26.01 -48.96
N THR A 215 -52.84 25.37 -49.89
CA THR A 215 -52.96 25.65 -51.33
C THR A 215 -54.37 25.36 -51.85
N LEU A 216 -54.94 24.20 -51.48
CA LEU A 216 -56.33 23.85 -51.82
C LEU A 216 -57.35 24.82 -51.23
N MET A 217 -57.13 25.29 -50.00
CA MET A 217 -58.02 26.27 -49.39
C MET A 217 -57.92 27.63 -50.09
N GLY A 218 -56.72 28.06 -50.47
CA GLY A 218 -56.49 29.29 -51.23
C GLY A 218 -57.20 29.28 -52.60
N SER A 219 -57.14 28.16 -53.33
CA SER A 219 -57.85 28.02 -54.61
C SER A 219 -59.37 28.03 -54.46
N ALA A 220 -59.90 27.41 -53.40
CA ALA A 220 -61.32 27.46 -53.07
C ALA A 220 -61.78 28.89 -52.74
N ILE A 221 -61.01 29.64 -51.95
CA ILE A 221 -61.28 31.05 -51.63
C ILE A 221 -61.27 31.91 -52.91
N GLY A 222 -60.29 31.72 -53.80
CA GLY A 222 -60.24 32.43 -55.09
C GLY A 222 -61.46 32.14 -55.98
N SER A 223 -61.92 30.89 -55.99
CA SER A 223 -63.14 30.49 -56.70
C SER A 223 -64.39 31.16 -56.14
N ILE A 224 -64.50 31.27 -54.82
CA ILE A 224 -65.60 31.99 -54.15
C ILE A 224 -65.53 33.50 -54.46
N ALA A 225 -64.34 34.10 -54.41
CA ALA A 225 -64.15 35.52 -54.69
C ALA A 225 -64.56 35.87 -56.13
N THR A 226 -64.12 35.06 -57.11
CA THR A 226 -64.51 35.23 -58.52
C THR A 226 -66.01 35.00 -58.75
N SER A 227 -66.61 34.01 -58.09
CA SER A 227 -68.06 33.79 -58.11
C SER A 227 -68.82 35.02 -57.58
N ASN A 228 -68.39 35.56 -56.44
CA ASN A 228 -68.99 36.74 -55.83
C ASN A 228 -68.83 38.00 -56.71
N GLN A 229 -67.68 38.17 -57.37
CA GLN A 229 -67.47 39.28 -58.31
C GLN A 229 -68.45 39.19 -59.49
N ARG A 230 -68.58 38.01 -60.11
CA ARG A 230 -69.54 37.80 -61.22
C ARG A 230 -70.98 38.06 -60.80
N LEU A 231 -71.36 37.64 -59.58
CA LEU A 231 -72.68 37.96 -59.03
C LEU A 231 -72.86 39.46 -58.85
N GLY A 232 -71.85 40.16 -58.33
CA GLY A 232 -71.87 41.62 -58.19
C GLY A 232 -72.02 42.35 -59.53
N GLU A 233 -71.26 41.93 -60.56
CA GLU A 233 -71.37 42.44 -61.93
C GLU A 233 -72.77 42.19 -62.52
N ALA A 234 -73.32 40.98 -62.35
CA ALA A 234 -74.67 40.65 -62.81
C ALA A 234 -75.76 41.47 -62.09
N PHE A 235 -75.62 41.72 -60.79
CA PHE A 235 -76.52 42.60 -60.04
C PHE A 235 -76.43 44.05 -60.50
N ALA A 236 -75.22 44.56 -60.76
CA ALA A 236 -75.03 45.90 -61.31
C ALA A 236 -75.66 46.05 -62.69
N GLU A 237 -75.50 45.05 -63.58
CA GLU A 237 -76.09 45.02 -64.91
C GLU A 237 -77.63 44.98 -64.86
N LEU A 238 -78.23 44.24 -63.91
CA LEU A 238 -79.68 44.22 -63.69
C LEU A 238 -80.23 45.55 -63.16
N LEU A 239 -79.47 46.27 -62.34
CA LEU A 239 -79.86 47.59 -61.85
C LEU A 239 -79.71 48.66 -62.95
N GLU A 240 -78.70 48.56 -63.80
CA GLU A 240 -78.50 49.44 -64.96
C GLU A 240 -79.59 49.21 -66.04
N LYS A 241 -80.07 47.97 -66.20
CA LYS A 241 -81.17 47.58 -67.10
C LYS A 241 -82.59 47.87 -66.58
N GLY A 242 -82.74 48.68 -65.53
CA GLY A 242 -83.99 48.89 -64.79
C GLY A 242 -85.30 48.90 -65.61
N GLU A 243 -85.96 47.74 -65.71
CA GLU A 243 -87.41 47.61 -65.63
C GLU A 243 -87.76 47.20 -64.20
N PHE A 244 -88.04 48.18 -63.34
CA PHE A 244 -88.53 47.93 -61.99
C PHE A 244 -90.03 47.62 -62.06
N ARG A 245 -90.40 46.33 -62.20
CA ARG A 245 -91.77 45.85 -61.91
C ARG A 245 -91.79 45.14 -60.57
N SER A 246 -92.27 45.88 -59.57
CA SER A 246 -92.67 45.40 -58.24
C SER A 246 -93.67 44.26 -58.34
N GLY A 247 -93.41 43.14 -57.66
CA GLY A 247 -94.42 42.10 -57.46
C GLY A 247 -93.92 40.75 -56.97
N SER A 248 -94.36 40.40 -55.76
CA SER A 248 -94.55 39.06 -55.18
C SER A 248 -93.36 38.31 -54.56
N SER A 249 -93.41 38.33 -53.22
CA SER A 249 -93.01 37.32 -52.23
C SER A 249 -92.79 35.90 -52.73
N ILE A 250 -91.60 35.34 -52.43
CA ILE A 250 -91.44 33.89 -52.22
C ILE A 250 -90.56 33.65 -50.98
N SER A 251 -91.12 32.86 -50.08
CA SER A 251 -90.63 32.49 -48.76
C SER A 251 -89.29 31.73 -48.75
N ARG A 252 -88.58 31.94 -47.64
CA ARG A 252 -87.39 31.20 -47.17
C ARG A 252 -87.60 29.68 -47.17
N THR A 253 -86.55 28.97 -47.56
CA THR A 253 -86.18 27.67 -46.98
C THR A 253 -84.68 27.69 -46.67
N VAL A 254 -84.36 28.00 -45.42
CA VAL A 254 -83.01 27.80 -44.86
C VAL A 254 -82.92 26.31 -44.50
N SER A 255 -82.14 25.55 -45.27
CA SER A 255 -81.82 24.16 -44.96
C SER A 255 -80.72 24.15 -43.89
N SER A 256 -81.06 23.61 -42.72
CA SER A 256 -80.16 23.39 -41.59
C SER A 256 -79.07 22.36 -41.93
N ILE A 257 -77.81 22.75 -41.78
CA ILE A 257 -76.64 21.86 -41.84
C ILE A 257 -76.46 21.19 -40.47
N PRO A 258 -76.36 19.85 -40.35
CA PRO A 258 -76.05 19.22 -39.08
C PRO A 258 -74.54 19.27 -38.78
N PHE A 259 -74.20 19.91 -37.65
CA PHE A 259 -72.87 19.96 -37.07
C PHE A 259 -72.58 18.64 -36.34
N ARG A 260 -71.68 17.79 -36.88
CA ARG A 260 -71.25 16.53 -36.25
C ARG A 260 -69.92 16.75 -35.53
N ALA A 261 -69.98 16.97 -34.21
CA ALA A 261 -68.81 17.00 -33.35
C ALA A 261 -68.29 15.56 -33.15
N HIS A 262 -67.08 15.27 -33.65
CA HIS A 262 -66.36 14.05 -33.31
C HIS A 262 -65.46 14.31 -32.11
N ARG A 263 -65.78 13.62 -31.02
CA ARG A 263 -65.05 13.57 -29.75
C ARG A 263 -63.75 12.76 -29.96
N LEU A 264 -62.61 13.35 -29.62
CA LEU A 264 -61.29 12.68 -29.56
C LEU A 264 -61.18 11.95 -28.21
N ASN A 265 -60.75 10.68 -28.25
CA ASN A 265 -60.05 9.98 -27.18
C ASN A 265 -58.60 9.81 -27.64
#